data_AF-A0A948X8M8-F1
#
_entry.id   AF-A0A948X8M8-F1
#
_cell.length_a   1.000
_cell.length_b   1.000
_cell.length_c   1.000
_cell.angle_alpha   90.00
_cell.angle_beta   90.00
_cell.angle_gamma   90.00
#
_symmetry.space_group_name_H-M   'P 1'
#
loop_
_entity.id
_entity.type
_entity.pdbx_description
1 polymer ?
#
loop_
_entity_poly.entity_id
_entity_poly.type
_entity_poly.pdbx_seq_one_letter_code
_entity_poly.pdbx_strand_id
1 'polypeptide(L)' 'MKIFVKAKPDGYEDKVEKIDETHFIVETRGPAVQNRANRAITLLVAQYFGVESSKIRMIKGFKERNKGY' A
#
# COMPACT_ATOMS: atom_id res chain seq x y z
N MET A 1 8.29 12.12 -4.26
CA MET A 1 8.77 10.85 -4.85
C MET A 1 7.54 10.02 -5.17
N LYS A 2 7.50 9.37 -6.34
CA LYS A 2 6.34 8.57 -6.77
C LYS A 2 6.69 7.10 -6.66
N ILE A 3 5.83 6.31 -6.03
CA ILE A 3 6.02 4.86 -5.87
C ILE A 3 4.77 4.12 -6.34
N PHE A 4 4.98 2.93 -6.86
CA PHE A 4 3.95 2.03 -7.35
C PHE A 4 3.80 0.89 -6.37
N VAL A 5 2.62 0.77 -5.79
CA VAL A 5 2.30 -0.23 -4.78
C VAL A 5 1.23 -1.17 -5.33
N LYS A 6 1.55 -2.46 -5.44
CA LYS A 6 0.60 -3.50 -5.79
C LYS A 6 -0.04 -4.06 -4.53
N ALA A 7 -1.32 -3.79 -4.36
CA ALA A 7 -2.11 -4.28 -3.25
C ALA A 7 -2.53 -5.73 -3.46
N LYS A 8 -2.20 -6.57 -2.48
CA LYS A 8 -2.78 -7.90 -2.27
C LYS A 8 -3.63 -7.87 -1.00
N PRO A 9 -4.88 -7.39 -1.08
CA PRO A 9 -5.82 -7.52 0.04
C PRO A 9 -6.22 -8.98 0.22
N ASP A 10 -6.76 -9.31 1.40
CA ASP A 10 -7.13 -10.68 1.77
C ASP A 10 -5.92 -11.64 1.86
N GLY A 11 -4.76 -11.06 2.20
CA GLY A 11 -3.53 -11.80 2.38
C GLY A 11 -3.46 -12.55 3.70
N TYR A 12 -2.51 -13.46 3.81
CA TYR A 12 -2.34 -14.21 5.05
C TYR A 12 -1.63 -13.39 6.11
N GLU A 13 -0.80 -12.39 5.77
CA GLU A 13 -0.09 -11.52 6.73
C GLU A 13 0.08 -10.09 6.19
N ASP A 14 0.39 -9.14 7.07
CA ASP A 14 0.74 -7.78 6.69
C ASP A 14 2.23 -7.69 6.35
N LYS A 15 2.57 -7.69 5.05
CA LYS A 15 3.96 -7.63 4.56
C LYS A 15 4.16 -6.61 3.46
N VAL A 16 5.34 -6.01 3.42
CA VAL A 16 5.81 -5.13 2.35
C VAL A 16 7.01 -5.78 1.67
N GLU A 17 6.89 -6.03 0.37
CA GLU A 17 7.94 -6.64 -0.46
C GLU A 17 8.40 -5.62 -1.49
N LYS A 18 9.70 -5.31 -1.49
CA LYS A 18 10.31 -4.40 -2.46
C LYS A 18 10.67 -5.19 -3.72
N ILE A 19 10.09 -4.81 -4.85
CA ILE A 19 10.42 -5.39 -6.16
C ILE A 19 11.53 -4.58 -6.83
N ASP A 20 11.38 -3.25 -6.82
CA ASP A 20 12.32 -2.29 -7.39
C ASP A 20 12.45 -1.05 -6.49
N GLU A 21 13.29 -0.10 -6.89
CA GLU A 21 13.41 1.21 -6.21
C GLU A 21 12.08 1.98 -6.15
N THR A 22 11.19 1.77 -7.11
CA THR A 22 9.88 2.43 -7.19
C THR A 22 8.69 1.49 -7.12
N HIS A 23 8.88 0.16 -7.18
CA HIS A 23 7.79 -0.82 -7.18
C HIS A 23 7.80 -1.68 -5.92
N PHE A 24 6.64 -1.76 -5.27
CA PHE A 24 6.43 -2.49 -4.02
C PHE A 24 5.17 -3.34 -4.10
N ILE A 25 5.17 -4.50 -3.46
CA ILE A 25 3.98 -5.32 -3.26
C ILE A 25 3.64 -5.25 -1.78
N VAL A 26 2.39 -4.92 -1.47
CA VAL A 26 1.92 -4.89 -0.09
C VAL A 26 0.79 -5.88 0.06
N GLU A 27 1.01 -6.86 0.91
CA GLU A 27 0.01 -7.82 1.34
C GLU A 27 -0.59 -7.34 2.66
N THR A 28 -1.91 -7.41 2.78
CA THR A 28 -2.60 -7.09 4.03
C THR A 28 -3.70 -8.07 4.30
N ARG A 29 -3.84 -8.47 5.57
CA ARG A 29 -4.98 -9.25 6.07
C ARG A 29 -6.30 -8.47 5.99
N GLY A 30 -6.23 -7.14 5.88
CA GLY A 30 -7.41 -6.30 5.85
C GLY A 30 -8.25 -6.53 4.60
N PRO A 31 -9.59 -6.70 4.73
CA PRO A 31 -10.46 -6.81 3.57
C PRO A 31 -10.42 -5.52 2.75
N ALA A 32 -10.59 -5.64 1.42
CA ALA A 32 -10.69 -4.50 0.50
C ALA A 32 -11.93 -3.62 0.70
N VAL A 33 -12.78 -3.97 1.66
CA VAL A 33 -14.08 -3.35 1.93
C VAL A 33 -13.89 -2.02 2.67
N GLN A 34 -14.60 -0.98 2.23
CA GLN A 34 -14.64 0.36 2.84
C GLN A 34 -13.26 1.03 3.08
N ASN A 35 -12.36 1.03 2.08
CA ASN A 35 -11.03 1.67 2.19
C ASN A 35 -10.11 1.13 3.31
N ARG A 36 -10.48 0.05 4.02
CA ARG A 36 -9.66 -0.49 5.11
C ARG A 36 -8.32 -0.99 4.60
N ALA A 37 -8.30 -1.74 3.50
CA ALA A 37 -7.06 -2.16 2.85
C ALA A 37 -6.22 -0.95 2.37
N ASN A 38 -6.84 0.11 1.86
CA ASN A 38 -6.11 1.31 1.40
C ASN A 38 -5.37 1.98 2.56
N ARG A 39 -6.04 2.10 3.71
CA ARG A 39 -5.47 2.68 4.92
C ARG A 39 -4.37 1.80 5.53
N ALA A 40 -4.60 0.48 5.59
CA ALA A 40 -3.59 -0.49 6.05
C ALA A 40 -2.33 -0.44 5.18
N ILE A 41 -2.49 -0.45 3.86
CA ILE A 41 -1.36 -0.35 2.92
C ILE A 41 -0.62 0.97 3.09
N THR A 42 -1.34 2.08 3.24
CA THR A 42 -0.70 3.39 3.46
C THR A 42 0.11 3.39 4.76
N LEU A 43 -0.43 2.80 5.84
CA LEU A 43 0.27 2.66 7.12
C LEU A 43 1.51 1.76 7.02
N LEU A 44 1.42 0.64 6.32
CA LEU A 44 2.55 -0.29 6.12
C LEU A 44 3.66 0.37 5.30
N VAL A 45 3.30 1.06 4.22
CA VAL A 45 4.24 1.84 3.41
C VAL A 45 4.85 2.96 4.24
N ALA A 46 4.05 3.71 5.00
CA ALA A 46 4.50 4.76 5.92
C ALA A 46 5.57 4.24 6.89
N GLN A 47 5.28 3.12 7.56
CA GLN A 47 6.21 2.46 8.48
C GLN A 47 7.49 2.02 7.77
N TYR A 48 7.39 1.39 6.60
CA TYR A 48 8.54 0.89 5.85
C TYR A 48 9.50 2.02 5.45
N PHE A 49 8.97 3.17 5.07
CA PHE A 49 9.77 4.34 4.69
C PHE A 49 10.10 5.28 5.87
N GLY A 50 9.57 5.02 7.07
CA GLY A 50 9.73 5.90 8.23
C GLY A 50 9.10 7.29 8.03
N VAL A 51 8.06 7.39 7.20
CA VAL A 51 7.35 8.66 6.91
C VAL A 51 5.96 8.65 7.53
N GLU A 52 5.42 9.83 7.80
CA GLU A 52 4.05 9.94 8.30
C GLU A 52 3.02 9.58 7.22
N SER A 53 1.99 8.83 7.60
CA SER A 53 0.90 8.44 6.68
C SER A 53 0.19 9.63 6.03
N SER A 54 0.13 10.79 6.71
CA SER A 54 -0.41 12.05 6.17
C SER A 54 0.40 12.62 5.01
N LYS A 55 1.69 12.26 4.89
CA LYS A 55 2.56 12.67 3.78
C LYS A 55 2.45 11.74 2.57
N ILE A 56 1.82 10.58 2.73
CA ILE A 56 1.57 9.63 1.66
C ILE A 56 0.17 9.90 1.11
N ARG A 57 0.09 10.20 -0.19
CA ARG A 57 -1.19 10.46 -0.86
C ARG A 57 -1.33 9.50 -2.02
N MET A 58 -2.45 8.78 -2.05
CA MET A 58 -2.79 7.97 -3.22
C MET A 58 -3.09 8.89 -4.41
N ILE A 59 -2.34 8.72 -5.49
CA ILE A 59 -2.46 9.46 -6.75
C ILE A 59 -3.36 8.70 -7.75
N LYS A 60 -3.30 7.36 -7.75
CA LYS A 60 -4.07 6.47 -8.64
C LYS A 60 -4.41 5.15 -7.96
N GLY A 61 -5.49 4.49 -8.38
CA GLY A 61 -5.78 3.10 -8.01
C GLY A 61 -6.74 2.91 -6.85
N PHE A 62 -7.65 3.87 -6.63
CA PHE A 62 -8.63 3.82 -5.54
C PHE A 62 -9.54 2.58 -5.59
N LYS A 63 -9.85 2.10 -6.81
CA LYS A 63 -10.63 0.88 -7.07
C LYS A 63 -9.80 -0.26 -7.65
N GLU A 64 -8.49 -0.07 -7.85
CA GLU A 64 -7.63 -1.01 -8.57
C GLU A 64 -6.65 -1.69 -7.60
N ARG A 65 -6.21 -2.90 -7.97
CA ARG A 65 -5.15 -3.61 -7.21
C ARG A 65 -3.80 -2.91 -7.32
N ASN A 66 -3.54 -2.19 -8.42
CA ASN A 66 -2.35 -1.38 -8.57
C ASN A 66 -2.62 0.06 -8.10
N LYS A 67 -1.88 0.51 -7.10
CA LYS A 67 -1.99 1.83 -6.50
C LYS A 67 -0.74 2.65 -6.80
N GLY A 68 -0.91 3.89 -7.21
CA GLY A 68 0.19 4.86 -7.31
C GLY A 68 0.13 5.80 -6.12
N TYR A 69 1.21 5.92 -5.38
CA TYR A 69 1.40 6.87 -4.29
C TYR A 69 2.50 7.88 -4.63
#